data_AF-N2JC29-F1
#
_entry.id   AF-N2JC29-F1
#
_cell.length_a   1.000
_cell.length_b   1.000
_cell.length_c   1.000
_cell.angle_alpha   90.00
_cell.angle_beta   90.00
_cell.angle_gamma   90.00
#
_symmetry.space_group_name_H-M   'P 1'
#
loop_
_entity.id
_entity.type
_entity.pdbx_description
1 polymer ?
#
loop_
_entity_poly.entity_id
_entity_poly.type
_entity_poly.pdbx_seq_one_letter_code
_entity_poly.pdbx_strand_id
1 'polypeptide(L)'
;MLWVGGLFFAWVILHPVVTAILDTPSRARFWNTLFPRFFRWVWGVVIVLPATGIGILHLNFNGFETAPRYIQIMMGLYLAMVALFLKIQAVQLPQLKRSVSDQDWPTAAQTLKRIRTLAGFNLLLGVIVLIVAAARLNTFS
;
A
#
# COMPACT_ATOMS: atom_id res chain seq x y z
N MET A 1 -11.24 6.26 -0.29
CA MET A 1 -10.99 6.51 -1.72
C MET A 1 -9.68 7.27 -1.99
N LEU A 2 -9.36 8.33 -1.23
CA LEU A 2 -8.13 9.15 -1.40
C LEU A 2 -6.82 8.35 -1.51
N TRP A 3 -6.64 7.27 -0.72
CA TRP A 3 -5.41 6.47 -0.73
C TRP A 3 -5.31 5.48 -1.91
N VAL A 4 -6.41 4.85 -2.31
CA VAL A 4 -6.47 4.00 -3.51
C VAL A 4 -6.19 4.86 -4.75
N GLY A 5 -6.77 6.06 -4.81
CA GLY A 5 -6.48 7.04 -5.85
C GLY A 5 -5.02 7.52 -5.85
N GLY A 6 -4.42 7.73 -4.68
CA GLY A 6 -3.01 8.11 -4.55
C GLY A 6 -2.03 7.04 -5.03
N LEU A 7 -2.26 5.76 -4.67
CA LEU A 7 -1.49 4.64 -5.21
C LEU A 7 -1.74 4.46 -6.69
N PHE A 8 -2.99 4.54 -7.15
CA PHE A 8 -3.30 4.47 -8.58
C PHE A 8 -2.58 5.56 -9.37
N PHE A 9 -2.63 6.82 -8.92
CA PHE A 9 -1.95 7.94 -9.55
C PHE A 9 -0.43 7.77 -9.54
N ALA A 10 0.16 7.50 -8.37
CA ALA A 10 1.61 7.35 -8.24
C ALA A 10 2.17 6.19 -9.08
N TRP A 11 1.32 5.21 -9.41
CA TRP A 11 1.75 3.97 -10.02
C TRP A 11 1.37 3.94 -11.50
N VAL A 12 0.10 4.13 -11.86
CA VAL A 12 -0.39 4.05 -13.25
C VAL A 12 0.00 5.29 -14.06
N ILE A 13 0.00 6.48 -13.45
CA ILE A 13 0.21 7.74 -14.17
C ILE A 13 1.63 8.26 -13.97
N LEU A 14 2.10 8.36 -12.73
CA LEU A 14 3.39 8.98 -12.43
C LEU A 14 4.58 8.14 -12.92
N HIS A 15 4.52 6.81 -12.82
CA HIS A 15 5.62 5.96 -13.28
C HIS A 15 5.95 6.10 -14.77
N PRO A 16 5.01 5.94 -15.73
CA PRO A 16 5.34 6.07 -17.14
C PRO A 16 5.89 7.45 -17.50
N VAL A 17 5.35 8.51 -16.89
CA VAL A 17 5.83 9.89 -17.06
C VAL A 17 7.27 10.03 -16.57
N VAL A 18 7.57 9.55 -15.36
CA VAL A 18 8.93 9.59 -14.80
C VAL A 18 9.90 8.79 -15.65
N THR A 19 9.50 7.63 -16.19
CA THR A 19 10.37 6.84 -17.07
C THR A 19 10.58 7.44 -18.45
N ALA A 20 9.65 8.27 -18.93
CA ALA A 20 9.77 8.94 -20.22
C ALA A 20 10.67 10.18 -20.15
N ILE A 21 10.71 10.85 -18.98
CA ILE A 21 11.39 12.14 -18.82
C ILE A 21 12.76 12.00 -18.13
N LEU A 22 12.89 11.09 -17.16
CA LEU A 22 14.12 10.94 -16.37
C LEU A 22 15.01 9.81 -16.88
N ASP A 23 16.30 10.10 -16.96
CA ASP A 23 17.38 9.12 -17.12
C ASP A 23 17.47 8.17 -15.91
N THR A 24 18.14 7.03 -16.10
CA THR A 24 18.16 5.92 -15.13
C THR A 24 18.61 6.35 -13.71
N PRO A 25 19.70 7.12 -13.53
CA PRO A 25 20.12 7.63 -12.22
C PRO A 25 19.11 8.60 -11.59
N SER A 26 18.62 9.58 -12.37
CA SER A 26 17.67 10.58 -11.89
C SER A 26 16.36 9.96 -11.45
N ARG A 27 15.89 8.93 -12.17
CA ARG A 27 14.72 8.14 -11.78
C ARG A 27 14.91 7.49 -10.40
N ALA A 28 16.05 6.84 -10.15
CA ALA A 28 16.31 6.19 -8.87
C ALA A 28 16.35 7.21 -7.71
N ARG A 29 16.98 8.37 -7.91
CA ARG A 29 17.02 9.46 -6.94
C ARG A 29 15.64 10.06 -6.67
N PHE A 30 14.83 10.25 -7.72
CA PHE A 30 13.45 10.71 -7.61
C PHE A 30 12.63 9.78 -6.71
N TRP A 31 12.62 8.48 -7.00
CA TRP A 31 11.86 7.52 -6.20
C TRP A 31 12.38 7.39 -4.76
N ASN A 32 13.69 7.47 -4.55
CA ASN A 32 14.29 7.47 -3.22
C ASN A 32 13.83 8.65 -2.35
N THR A 33 13.52 9.80 -2.96
CA THR A 33 13.01 10.97 -2.22
C THR A 33 11.48 10.99 -2.09
N LEU A 34 10.76 10.46 -3.08
CA LEU A 34 9.30 10.42 -3.09
C LEU A 34 8.73 9.38 -2.13
N PHE A 35 9.26 8.14 -2.14
CA PHE A 35 8.67 7.05 -1.38
C PHE A 35 8.58 7.29 0.13
N PRO A 36 9.62 7.81 0.83
CA PRO A 36 9.52 8.04 2.26
C PRO A 36 8.42 9.05 2.64
N ARG A 37 8.20 10.07 1.80
CA ARG A 37 7.13 11.07 2.00
C ARG A 37 5.77 10.46 1.75
N PHE A 38 5.62 9.72 0.66
CA PHE A 38 4.37 9.04 0.32
C PHE A 38 3.97 8.03 1.41
N PHE A 39 4.90 7.19 1.85
CA PHE A 39 4.59 6.15 2.83
C PHE A 39 4.30 6.69 4.24
N ARG A 40 4.79 7.89 4.59
CA ARG A 40 4.39 8.57 5.83
C ARG A 40 2.88 8.85 5.87
N TRP A 41 2.29 9.24 4.74
CA TRP A 41 0.83 9.39 4.63
C TRP A 41 0.10 8.05 4.67
N VAL A 42 0.68 7.01 4.07
CA VAL A 42 0.13 5.64 4.12
C VAL A 42 0.08 5.11 5.56
N TRP A 43 1.06 5.42 6.40
CA TRP A 43 1.04 5.08 7.83
C TRP A 43 -0.19 5.65 8.56
N GLY A 44 -0.57 6.89 8.26
CA GLY A 44 -1.79 7.49 8.83
C GLY A 44 -3.03 6.65 8.49
N VAL A 45 -3.13 6.18 7.25
CA VAL A 45 -4.24 5.31 6.81
C VAL A 45 -4.18 3.94 7.47
N VAL A 46 -3.00 3.31 7.52
CA VAL A 46 -2.77 2.02 8.17
C VAL A 46 -3.18 2.07 9.64
N ILE A 47 -3.02 3.19 10.34
CA ILE A 47 -3.43 3.32 11.75
C ILE A 47 -4.93 3.65 11.88
N VAL A 48 -5.44 4.58 11.08
CA VAL A 48 -6.82 5.08 11.19
C VAL A 48 -7.86 4.01 10.79
N LEU A 49 -7.56 3.20 9.79
CA LEU A 49 -8.49 2.21 9.24
C LEU A 49 -8.86 1.09 10.23
N PRO A 50 -7.92 0.45 10.94
CA PRO A 50 -8.28 -0.49 12.00
C PRO A 50 -8.89 0.21 13.22
N ALA A 51 -8.46 1.42 13.59
CA ALA A 51 -9.07 2.14 14.71
C ALA A 51 -10.57 2.40 14.48
N THR A 52 -10.93 2.82 13.26
CA THR A 52 -12.33 3.01 12.86
C THR A 52 -13.08 1.68 12.72
N GLY A 53 -12.45 0.65 12.13
CA GLY A 53 -13.06 -0.69 12.01
C GLY A 53 -13.34 -1.37 13.35
N ILE A 54 -12.41 -1.28 14.31
CA ILE A 54 -12.56 -1.82 15.67
C ILE A 54 -13.64 -1.06 16.45
N GLY A 55 -13.75 0.26 16.25
CA GLY A 55 -14.82 1.07 16.85
C GLY A 55 -16.21 0.62 16.40
N ILE A 56 -16.40 0.36 15.10
CA ILE A 56 -17.67 -0.18 14.58
C ILE A 56 -17.93 -1.59 15.10
N LEU A 57 -16.88 -2.41 15.25
CA LEU A 57 -17.03 -3.77 15.77
C LEU A 57 -17.53 -3.76 17.22
N HIS A 58 -16.94 -2.94 18.10
CA HIS A 58 -17.33 -2.84 19.50
C HIS A 58 -18.71 -2.20 19.71
N LEU A 59 -19.14 -1.31 18.82
CA LEU A 59 -20.43 -0.65 18.92
C LEU A 59 -21.59 -1.49 18.39
N ASN A 60 -21.36 -2.34 17.38
CA ASN A 60 -22.43 -3.07 16.68
C ASN A 60 -22.42 -4.59 16.88
N PHE A 61 -21.31 -5.18 17.32
CA PHE A 61 -21.19 -6.63 17.51
C PHE A 61 -20.64 -6.89 18.91
N ASN A 62 -21.30 -7.74 19.69
CA ASN A 62 -21.00 -8.01 21.10
C ASN A 62 -19.71 -8.86 21.28
N GLY A 63 -18.64 -8.55 20.54
CA GLY A 63 -17.35 -9.25 20.53
C GLY A 63 -17.00 -9.91 19.18
N PHE A 64 -15.72 -10.25 19.01
CA PHE A 64 -15.17 -10.93 17.82
C PHE A 64 -15.82 -12.30 17.52
N GLU A 65 -16.43 -12.95 18.51
CA GLU A 65 -17.04 -14.28 18.38
C GLU A 65 -18.36 -14.27 17.59
N THR A 66 -19.05 -13.13 17.51
CA THR A 66 -20.28 -12.98 16.69
C THR A 66 -20.00 -12.30 15.34
N ALA A 67 -18.73 -11.98 15.05
CA ALA A 67 -18.36 -11.25 13.85
C ALA A 67 -18.60 -12.12 12.60
N PRO A 68 -19.39 -11.64 11.62
CA PRO A 68 -19.63 -12.35 10.38
C PRO A 68 -18.32 -12.76 9.68
N ARG A 69 -18.33 -13.92 8.99
CA ARG A 69 -17.16 -14.50 8.30
C ARG A 69 -16.44 -13.51 7.36
N TYR A 70 -17.16 -12.54 6.78
CA TYR A 70 -16.57 -11.50 5.92
C TYR A 70 -15.62 -10.56 6.68
N ILE A 71 -15.87 -10.30 7.98
CA ILE A 71 -15.01 -9.45 8.81
C ILE A 71 -13.67 -10.15 9.05
N GLN A 72 -13.70 -11.45 9.34
CA GLN A 72 -12.48 -12.25 9.50
C GLN A 72 -11.64 -12.24 8.21
N ILE A 73 -12.30 -12.35 7.04
CA ILE A 73 -11.63 -12.25 5.74
C ILE A 73 -11.03 -10.84 5.54
N MET A 74 -11.78 -9.78 5.84
CA MET A 74 -11.28 -8.39 5.73
C MET A 74 -10.09 -8.14 6.65
N MET A 75 -10.11 -8.66 7.88
CA MET A 75 -8.97 -8.59 8.81
C MET A 75 -7.75 -9.35 8.28
N GLY A 76 -7.95 -10.57 7.75
CA GLY A 76 -6.88 -11.35 7.14
C GLY A 76 -6.25 -10.64 5.95
N LEU A 77 -7.07 -10.05 5.07
CA LEU A 77 -6.60 -9.24 3.94
C LEU A 77 -5.84 -8.00 4.41
N TYR A 78 -6.35 -7.31 5.43
CA TYR A 78 -5.68 -6.15 6.01
C TYR A 78 -4.30 -6.53 6.59
N LEU A 79 -4.20 -7.63 7.35
CA LEU A 79 -2.93 -8.13 7.87
C LEU A 79 -1.94 -8.46 6.75
N ALA A 80 -2.40 -9.11 5.68
CA ALA A 80 -1.57 -9.41 4.51
C ALA A 80 -1.05 -8.11 3.86
N MET A 81 -1.90 -7.09 3.72
CA MET A 81 -1.50 -5.79 3.20
C MET A 81 -0.46 -5.10 4.08
N VAL A 82 -0.66 -5.09 5.39
CA VAL A 82 0.32 -4.53 6.35
C VAL A 82 1.65 -5.28 6.25
N ALA A 83 1.65 -6.60 6.14
CA ALA A 83 2.88 -7.38 5.98
C ALA A 83 3.64 -7.02 4.70
N LEU A 84 2.94 -6.86 3.56
CA LEU A 84 3.55 -6.40 2.31
C LEU A 84 4.12 -4.99 2.44
N PHE A 85 3.38 -4.08 3.07
CA PHE A 85 3.80 -2.71 3.31
C PHE A 85 5.04 -2.64 4.21
N LEU A 86 5.06 -3.40 5.31
CA LEU A 86 6.22 -3.51 6.19
C LEU A 86 7.43 -4.07 5.47
N LYS A 87 7.26 -5.08 4.60
CA LYS A 87 8.35 -5.61 3.76
C LYS A 87 8.95 -4.54 2.83
N ILE A 88 8.12 -3.69 2.23
CA ILE A 88 8.59 -2.56 1.42
C ILE A 88 9.40 -1.59 2.30
N GLN A 89 8.85 -1.20 3.44
CA GLN A 89 9.44 -0.21 4.35
C GLN A 89 10.75 -0.69 4.98
N ALA A 90 10.79 -1.93 5.47
CA ALA A 90 11.91 -2.45 6.24
C ALA A 90 13.04 -3.01 5.37
N VAL A 91 12.72 -3.53 4.18
CA VAL A 91 13.72 -4.20 3.32
C VAL A 91 14.03 -3.37 2.08
N GLN A 92 13.00 -2.99 1.31
CA GLN A 92 13.22 -2.42 -0.02
C GLN A 92 13.64 -0.95 0.03
N LEU A 93 13.10 -0.14 0.94
CA LEU A 93 13.49 1.27 1.05
C LEU A 93 14.94 1.48 1.51
N PRO A 94 15.43 0.80 2.57
CA PRO A 94 16.84 0.90 2.93
C PRO A 94 17.75 0.40 1.80
N GLN A 95 17.36 -0.66 1.09
CA GLN A 95 18.11 -1.18 -0.05
C GLN A 95 18.15 -0.18 -1.21
N LEU A 96 17.04 0.50 -1.51
CA LEU A 96 17.00 1.56 -2.53
C LEU A 96 17.90 2.74 -2.13
N LYS A 97 17.82 3.17 -0.87
CA LYS A 97 18.64 4.27 -0.37
C LYS A 97 20.14 3.95 -0.45
N ARG A 98 20.53 2.72 -0.08
CA ARG A 98 21.93 2.24 -0.18
C ARG A 98 22.41 2.20 -1.63
N SER A 99 21.68 1.51 -2.51
CA SER A 99 22.05 1.43 -3.94
C SER A 99 22.14 2.79 -4.63
N VAL A 100 21.28 3.76 -4.27
CA VAL A 100 21.39 5.15 -4.77
C VAL A 100 22.61 5.88 -4.21
N SER A 101 22.97 5.65 -2.94
CA SER A 101 24.18 6.20 -2.32
C SER A 101 25.45 5.67 -2.96
N ASP A 102 25.48 4.36 -3.22
CA ASP A 102 26.62 3.63 -3.80
C ASP A 102 26.67 3.77 -5.33
N GLN A 103 25.72 4.49 -5.93
CA GLN A 103 25.56 4.66 -7.38
C GLN A 103 25.41 3.32 -8.14
N ASP A 104 24.95 2.27 -7.45
CA ASP A 104 24.61 0.98 -8.03
C ASP A 104 23.22 1.05 -8.69
N TRP A 105 23.18 1.64 -9.88
CA TRP A 105 21.96 1.82 -10.68
C TRP A 105 21.26 0.51 -11.05
N PRO A 106 21.98 -0.58 -11.40
CA PRO A 106 21.36 -1.89 -11.63
C PRO A 106 20.57 -2.40 -10.42
N THR A 107 21.17 -2.37 -9.23
CA THR A 107 20.50 -2.82 -7.99
C THR A 107 19.35 -1.90 -7.62
N ALA A 108 19.50 -0.58 -7.81
CA ALA A 108 18.42 0.38 -7.58
C ALA A 108 17.22 0.08 -8.49
N ALA A 109 17.44 -0.17 -9.79
CA ALA A 109 16.38 -0.51 -10.73
C ALA A 109 15.66 -1.82 -10.37
N GLN A 110 16.41 -2.85 -9.94
CA GLN A 110 15.82 -4.10 -9.49
C GLN A 110 14.97 -3.91 -8.22
N THR A 111 15.46 -3.11 -7.27
CA THR A 111 14.74 -2.77 -6.04
C THR A 111 13.45 -2.00 -6.35
N LEU A 112 13.49 -1.03 -7.27
CA LEU A 112 12.29 -0.32 -7.75
C LEU A 112 11.25 -1.27 -8.34
N LYS A 113 11.68 -2.24 -9.16
CA LYS A 113 10.76 -3.26 -9.71
C LYS A 113 10.08 -4.06 -8.60
N ARG A 114 10.83 -4.48 -7.57
CA ARG A 114 10.28 -5.21 -6.40
C ARG A 114 9.29 -4.38 -5.62
N ILE A 115 9.62 -3.12 -5.32
CA ILE A 115 8.70 -2.17 -4.67
C ILE A 115 7.41 -2.06 -5.48
N ARG A 116 7.52 -1.92 -6.81
CA ARG A 116 6.35 -1.77 -7.66
C ARG A 116 5.49 -3.03 -7.63
N THR A 117 6.07 -4.22 -7.81
CA THR A 117 5.32 -5.49 -7.70
C THR A 117 4.59 -5.63 -6.36
N LEU A 118 5.26 -5.37 -5.23
CA LEU A 118 4.63 -5.46 -3.91
C LEU A 118 3.52 -4.43 -3.72
N ALA A 119 3.73 -3.19 -4.16
CA ALA A 119 2.71 -2.15 -4.10
C ALA A 119 1.49 -2.47 -5.00
N GLY A 120 1.70 -3.11 -6.15
CA GLY A 120 0.63 -3.58 -7.03
C GLY A 120 -0.22 -4.67 -6.39
N PHE A 121 0.40 -5.66 -5.75
CA PHE A 121 -0.32 -6.66 -4.95
C PHE A 121 -1.11 -6.01 -3.81
N ASN A 122 -0.50 -5.07 -3.10
CA ASN A 122 -1.17 -4.36 -2.02
C ASN A 122 -2.40 -3.56 -2.51
N LEU A 123 -2.29 -2.93 -3.69
CA LEU A 123 -3.40 -2.23 -4.33
C LEU A 123 -4.54 -3.20 -4.69
N LEU A 124 -4.21 -4.35 -5.28
CA LEU A 124 -5.19 -5.38 -5.64
C LEU A 124 -5.95 -5.90 -4.41
N LEU A 125 -5.24 -6.17 -3.31
CA LEU A 125 -5.88 -6.54 -2.04
C LEU A 125 -6.80 -5.43 -1.53
N GLY A 126 -6.37 -4.16 -1.63
CA GLY A 126 -7.19 -3.02 -1.25
C GLY A 126 -8.48 -2.89 -2.08
N VAL A 127 -8.41 -3.18 -3.38
CA VAL A 127 -9.59 -3.22 -4.27
C VAL A 127 -10.52 -4.37 -3.89
N ILE A 128 -9.99 -5.56 -3.59
CA ILE A 128 -10.80 -6.70 -3.11
C ILE A 128 -11.55 -6.32 -1.82
N VAL A 129 -10.86 -5.71 -0.84
CA VAL A 129 -11.49 -5.24 0.39
C VAL A 129 -12.60 -4.23 0.10
N LEU A 130 -12.38 -3.31 -0.86
CA LEU A 130 -13.38 -2.34 -1.27
C LEU A 130 -14.63 -2.99 -1.88
N ILE A 131 -14.44 -3.98 -2.77
CA ILE A 131 -15.54 -4.71 -3.41
C ILE A 131 -16.35 -5.48 -2.36
N VAL A 132 -15.68 -6.18 -1.44
CA VAL A 132 -16.35 -6.91 -0.35
C VAL A 132 -17.15 -5.95 0.54
N ALA A 133 -16.57 -4.80 0.90
CA ALA A 133 -17.26 -3.79 1.70
C ALA A 133 -18.47 -3.18 0.97
N ALA A 134 -18.35 -2.89 -0.33
CA ALA A 134 -19.43 -2.32 -1.14
C ALA A 134 -20.57 -3.34 -1.37
N ALA A 135 -20.25 -4.60 -1.65
CA ALA A 135 -21.24 -5.67 -1.80
C ALA A 135 -22.09 -5.84 -0.54
N ARG A 136 -21.49 -5.66 0.65
CA ARG A 136 -22.21 -5.66 1.93
C ARG A 136 -23.09 -4.43 2.12
N LEU A 137 -22.76 -3.26 1.56
CA LEU A 137 -23.64 -2.09 1.67
C LEU A 137 -24.93 -2.28 0.85
N ASN A 138 -24.84 -2.88 -0.34
CA ASN A 138 -25.99 -3.11 -1.22
C ASN A 138 -26.97 -4.18 -0.71
N THR A 139 -26.57 -5.04 0.23
CA THR A 139 -27.49 -6.02 0.85
C THR A 139 -28.40 -5.42 1.92
N PHE A 140 -28.23 -4.14 2.27
CA PHE A 140 -29.03 -3.43 3.28
C PHE A 140 -29.70 -2.15 2.74
N SER A 141 -29.78 -1.97 1.42
CA SER A 141 -30.49 -0.86 0.75
C SER A 141 -31.76 -1.33 0.08
#